data_AF-A0AAU2CM90-F1
#
_entry.id   AF-A0AAU2CM90-F1
#
_cell.length_a   1.000
_cell.length_b   1.000
_cell.length_c   1.000
_cell.angle_alpha   90.00
_cell.angle_beta   90.00
_cell.angle_gamma   90.00
#
_symmetry.space_group_name_H-M   'P 1'
#
loop_
_entity.id
_entity.type
_entity.pdbx_description
1 polymer ?
#
loop_
_entity_poly.entity_id
_entity_poly.type
_entity_poly.pdbx_seq_one_letter_code
_entity_poly.pdbx_strand_id
1 'polypeptide(L)' 'MAPATIRKWVQLGHLEPAGKAGRAQLFRLEDVFAAERATRRAR' A
#
# COMPACT_ATOMS: atom_id res chain seq x y z
N MET A 1 -11.15 3.84 0.79
CA MET A 1 -9.86 3.75 1.51
C MET A 1 -9.26 5.14 1.61
N ALA A 2 -8.79 5.55 2.79
CA ALA A 2 -8.13 6.85 2.96
C ALA A 2 -6.63 6.74 2.63
N PRO A 3 -5.98 7.77 2.06
CA PRO A 3 -4.52 7.76 1.79
C PRO A 3 -3.65 7.43 3.02
N ALA A 4 -4.16 7.71 4.23
CA ALA A 4 -3.50 7.38 5.48
C ALA A 4 -3.30 5.85 5.68
N THR A 5 -4.24 5.02 5.21
CA THR A 5 -4.17 3.57 5.35
C THR A 5 -3.04 2.98 4.49
N ILE A 6 -2.90 3.46 3.26
CA ILE A 6 -1.83 3.04 2.35
C ILE A 6 -0.47 3.38 2.96
N ARG A 7 -0.31 4.60 3.50
CA ARG A 7 0.93 4.99 4.21
C ARG A 7 1.25 4.06 5.37
N LYS A 8 0.24 3.65 6.14
CA LYS A 8 0.43 2.71 7.25
C LYS A 8 0.85 1.33 6.77
N TRP A 9 0.32 0.83 5.66
CA TRP A 9 0.78 -0.44 5.08
C TRP A 9 2.22 -0.38 4.59
N VAL A 10 2.64 0.75 4.01
CA VAL A 10 4.04 0.96 3.63
C VAL A 10 4.95 0.99 4.86
N GLN A 11 4.56 1.71 5.91
CA GLN A 11 5.32 1.75 7.17
C GLN A 11 5.44 0.37 7.83
N LEU A 12 4.43 -0.48 7.70
CA LEU A 12 4.41 -1.83 8.26
C LEU A 12 5.05 -2.87 7.32
N GLY A 13 5.52 -2.49 6.13
CA GLY A 13 6.12 -3.41 5.15
C GLY A 13 5.11 -4.32 4.45
N HIS A 14 3.81 -4.02 4.52
CA HIS A 14 2.76 -4.77 3.83
C HIS A 14 2.57 -4.35 2.37
N LEU A 15 3.15 -3.22 1.98
CA LEU A 15 3.09 -2.69 0.62
C LEU A 15 4.39 -2.00 0.28
N GLU A 16 5.01 -2.39 -0.83
CA GLU A 16 6.24 -1.76 -1.31
C GLU A 16 5.96 -0.79 -2.47
N PRO A 17 6.58 0.40 -2.48
CA PRO A 17 6.47 1.30 -3.60
C PRO A 17 7.20 0.73 -4.83
N ALA A 18 6.49 0.65 -5.94
CA ALA A 18 7.03 0.20 -7.22
C ALA A 18 7.94 1.24 -7.89
N GLY A 19 7.88 2.49 -7.42
CA GLY A 19 8.71 3.58 -7.92
C GLY A 19 8.35 4.91 -7.27
N LYS A 20 8.90 5.99 -7.82
CA LYS A 20 8.61 7.36 -7.40
C LYS A 20 8.42 8.26 -8.62
N ALA A 21 7.41 9.13 -8.56
CA ALA A 21 7.23 10.25 -9.47
C ALA A 21 7.46 11.54 -8.69
N GLY A 22 8.69 12.04 -8.71
CA GLY A 22 9.10 13.17 -7.86
C GLY A 22 8.94 12.83 -6.37
N ARG A 23 8.08 13.56 -5.67
CA ARG A 23 7.77 13.33 -4.24
C ARG A 23 6.69 12.26 -4.01
N ALA A 24 5.97 11.84 -5.04
CA ALA A 24 4.92 10.83 -4.93
C ALA A 24 5.51 9.42 -5.04
N GLN A 25 5.11 8.53 -4.14
CA GLN A 25 5.37 7.10 -4.28
C GLN A 25 4.34 6.50 -5.23
N LEU A 26 4.81 5.68 -6.17
CA LEU A 26 3.97 4.94 -7.08
C LEU A 26 3.84 3.50 -6.58
N PHE A 27 2.64 2.95 -6.71
CA PHE A 27 2.31 1.60 -6.29
C PHE A 27 1.69 0.87 -7.46
N ARG A 28 2.00 -0.42 -7.60
CA ARG A 28 1.21 -1.24 -8.51
C ARG A 28 -0.16 -1.47 -7.89
N LEU A 29 -1.18 -1.36 -8.72
CA LEU A 29 -2.56 -1.52 -8.27
C LEU A 29 -2.81 -2.95 -7.72
N GLU A 30 -2.13 -3.95 -8.29
CA GLU A 30 -2.19 -5.35 -7.85
C GLU A 30 -1.74 -5.54 -6.39
N ASP A 31 -0.64 -4.90 -5.99
CA ASP A 31 -0.08 -4.99 -4.65
C ASP A 31 -0.97 -4.28 -3.62
N VAL A 32 -1.57 -3.15 -4.01
CA VAL A 32 -2.54 -2.44 -3.16
C VAL A 32 -3.75 -3.32 -2.85
N PHE A 33 -4.29 -4.01 -3.86
CA PHE A 33 -5.41 -4.93 -3.65
C PHE A 33 -5.02 -6.19 -2.87
N ALA A 34 -3.80 -6.71 -3.07
CA ALA A 34 -3.29 -7.81 -2.27
C ALA A 34 -3.16 -7.42 -0.79
N ALA A 35 -2.59 -6.25 -0.51
CA ALA A 35 -2.47 -5.68 0.84
C ALA A 35 -3.86 -5.44 1.48
N GLU A 36 -4.84 -4.94 0.72
CA GLU A 36 -6.21 -4.78 1.19
C GLU A 36 -6.85 -6.12 1.58
N ARG A 37 -6.70 -7.16 0.75
CA ARG A 37 -7.25 -8.49 1.06
C ARG A 37 -6.56 -9.12 2.25
N ALA A 38 -5.24 -9.02 2.35
CA ALA A 38 -4.46 -9.55 3.46
C ALA A 38 -4.88 -8.90 4.79
N THR A 39 -5.01 -7.57 4.81
CA THR A 39 -5.43 -6.86 6.03
C THR A 39 -6.91 -7.03 6.39
N ARG A 40 -7.80 -7.24 5.40
CA ARG A 40 -9.19 -7.64 5.70
C ARG A 40 -9.30 -9.03 6.30
N ARG A 41 -8.41 -9.97 5.92
CA ARG A 41 -8.37 -11.32 6.48
C ARG A 41 -7.73 -11.38 7.87
N ALA A 42 -6.83 -10.47 8.17
CA ALA A 42 -6.16 -10.35 9.47
C ALA A 42 -7.00 -9.61 10.53
N ARG A 43 -8.26 -9.29 10.22
CA ARG A 43 -9.19 -8.57 11.09
C ARG A 43 -10.26 -9.52 11.60
#